data_AF-A0AA39CLA6-F1
#
_entry.id   AF-A0AA39CLA6-F1
#
_cell.length_a   1.000
_cell.length_b   1.000
_cell.length_c   1.000
_cell.angle_alpha   90.00
_cell.angle_beta   90.00
_cell.angle_gamma   90.00
#
_symmetry.space_group_name_H-M   'P 1'
#
loop_
_entity.id
_entity.type
_entity.pdbx_description
1 polymer ?
#
loop_
_entity_poly.entity_id
_entity_poly.type
_entity_poly.pdbx_seq_one_letter_code
_entity_poly.pdbx_strand_id
1 'polypeptide(L)'
;MSSRSAETCMFFVDDSNIWIEAQKFAASGNSHMPKLTDSDRDPRLRIDVGKLIDVPRNGRSQGPSFLYGSRPPPNDTVWKAFEKFRFNTKIYDRARGKEKEVDNSMATDLSSKATELKIRAEYDLGYKQHKANTTFVAITGDRDILPPIKQVLNCNIRVELWAWQSGISTEYLKLKSNDGLFSVHYLDWIFAKVSFTNFRSTRQSKTKQIDPSHTIVLCEFADQGSDSLEPSVQEQLLQLERLFYTTLSKTETEMFVEFPKVKNIEAMVVKARELFKEMLTVLS
;
A
#
# COMPACT_ATOMS: atom_id res chain seq x y z
N MET A 1 1.72 18.89 -37.67
CA MET A 1 1.10 18.45 -36.40
C MET A 1 2.23 18.26 -35.39
N SER A 2 2.34 19.11 -34.38
CA SER A 2 3.37 18.96 -33.33
C SER A 2 3.05 17.69 -32.54
N SER A 3 3.88 16.65 -32.66
CA SER A 3 3.79 15.48 -31.79
C SER A 3 4.05 15.99 -30.36
N ARG A 4 3.00 16.08 -29.53
CA ARG A 4 3.18 16.24 -28.08
C ARG A 4 4.14 15.13 -27.65
N SER A 5 5.36 15.50 -27.29
CA SER A 5 6.31 14.59 -26.67
C SER A 5 5.62 13.97 -25.45
N ALA A 6 5.51 12.64 -25.43
CA ALA A 6 4.78 11.95 -24.37
C ALA A 6 5.45 12.27 -23.02
N GLU A 7 4.66 12.77 -22.06
CA GLU A 7 5.17 13.02 -20.71
C GLU A 7 5.65 11.71 -20.08
N THR A 8 6.77 11.79 -19.37
CA THR A 8 7.42 10.64 -18.73
C THR A 8 7.41 10.80 -17.21
N CYS A 9 7.04 9.75 -16.49
CA CYS A 9 7.09 9.69 -15.02
C CYS A 9 8.23 8.82 -14.54
N MET A 10 9.02 9.31 -13.59
CA MET A 10 9.98 8.51 -12.83
C MET A 10 9.49 8.37 -11.40
N PHE A 11 9.26 7.13 -10.96
CA PHE A 11 8.68 6.87 -9.64
C PHE A 11 9.75 6.57 -8.61
N PHE A 12 9.58 7.14 -7.42
CA PHE A 12 10.41 6.88 -6.24
C PHE A 12 9.47 6.58 -5.07
N VAL A 13 9.37 5.31 -4.69
CA VAL A 13 8.34 4.83 -3.77
C VAL A 13 8.95 4.33 -2.48
N ASP A 14 8.55 4.91 -1.36
CA ASP A 14 8.91 4.45 0.00
C ASP A 14 7.87 3.46 0.50
N ASP A 15 8.09 2.18 0.22
CA ASP A 15 7.15 1.10 0.49
C ASP A 15 6.77 1.00 1.97
N SER A 16 7.77 1.16 2.86
CA SER A 16 7.59 1.09 4.31
C SER A 16 6.68 2.18 4.84
N ASN A 17 6.97 3.44 4.50
CA ASN A 17 6.19 4.58 4.96
C ASN A 17 4.75 4.48 4.45
N ILE A 18 4.60 4.20 3.16
CA ILE A 18 3.30 4.12 2.51
C ILE A 18 2.47 2.95 3.07
N TRP A 19 3.07 1.78 3.32
CA TRP A 19 2.35 0.65 3.88
C TRP A 19 1.94 0.89 5.34
N ILE A 20 2.82 1.40 6.20
CA ILE A 20 2.52 1.66 7.61
C ILE A 20 1.38 2.66 7.76
N GLU A 21 1.43 3.78 7.03
CA GLU A 21 0.38 4.79 7.09
C GLU A 21 -0.93 4.30 6.49
N ALA A 22 -0.90 3.49 5.43
CA ALA A 22 -2.10 2.85 4.89
C ALA A 22 -2.79 1.96 5.94
N GLN A 23 -2.04 1.18 6.72
CA GLN A 23 -2.62 0.34 7.79
C GLN A 23 -3.32 1.17 8.87
N LYS A 24 -2.75 2.33 9.23
CA LYS A 24 -3.38 3.26 10.18
C LYS A 24 -4.66 3.85 9.59
N PHE A 25 -4.61 4.30 8.34
CA PHE A 25 -5.77 4.85 7.62
C PHE A 25 -6.91 3.84 7.47
N ALA A 26 -6.59 2.56 7.27
CA ALA A 26 -7.59 1.48 7.24
C ALA A 26 -8.21 1.26 8.63
N ALA A 27 -7.40 1.20 9.68
CA ALA A 27 -7.88 0.97 11.05
C ALA A 27 -8.66 2.15 11.64
N SER A 28 -8.40 3.38 11.21
CA SER A 28 -9.11 4.56 11.70
C SER A 28 -10.57 4.65 11.23
N GLY A 29 -10.95 3.83 10.26
CA GLY A 29 -12.24 3.87 9.58
C GLY A 29 -12.25 4.89 8.45
N ASN A 30 -12.83 4.50 7.32
CA ASN A 30 -13.01 5.32 6.12
C ASN A 30 -14.23 4.83 5.34
N SER A 31 -14.50 5.41 4.16
CA SER A 31 -15.67 5.04 3.35
C SER A 31 -15.67 3.59 2.84
N HIS A 32 -14.54 2.88 2.91
CA HIS A 32 -14.37 1.52 2.39
C HIS A 32 -14.12 0.48 3.49
N MET A 33 -13.74 0.91 4.69
CA MET A 33 -13.46 0.01 5.80
C MET A 33 -13.96 0.59 7.13
N PRO A 34 -14.67 -0.20 7.94
CA PRO A 34 -15.10 0.23 9.26
C PRO A 34 -13.89 0.40 10.19
N LYS A 35 -14.05 1.28 11.18
CA LYS A 35 -13.02 1.55 12.19
C LYS A 35 -12.79 0.30 13.05
N LEU A 36 -11.54 -0.06 13.28
CA LEU A 36 -11.20 -1.11 14.23
C LEU A 36 -11.27 -0.56 15.66
N THR A 37 -11.93 -1.30 16.54
CA THR A 37 -12.09 -0.92 17.96
C THR A 37 -11.00 -1.49 18.86
N ASP A 38 -10.21 -2.45 18.37
CA ASP A 38 -9.18 -3.18 19.10
C ASP A 38 -7.77 -3.09 18.50
N SER A 39 -7.59 -2.27 17.46
CA SER A 39 -6.30 -2.09 16.79
C SER A 39 -6.17 -0.69 16.20
N ASP A 40 -4.98 -0.10 16.30
CA ASP A 40 -4.62 1.20 15.69
C ASP A 40 -4.09 1.03 14.25
N ARG A 41 -3.91 -0.22 13.81
CA ARG A 41 -3.43 -0.60 12.48
C ARG A 41 -4.16 -1.84 12.00
N ASP A 42 -4.44 -1.91 10.69
CA ASP A 42 -4.95 -3.11 10.06
C ASP A 42 -3.81 -3.89 9.35
N PRO A 43 -3.22 -4.92 9.99
CA PRO A 43 -2.14 -5.70 9.40
C PRO A 43 -2.57 -6.57 8.20
N ARG A 44 -3.88 -6.68 7.93
CA ARG A 44 -4.43 -7.41 6.78
C ARG A 44 -4.31 -6.60 5.51
N LEU A 45 -4.16 -5.28 5.61
CA LEU A 45 -4.08 -4.39 4.47
C LEU A 45 -2.84 -4.68 3.61
N ARG A 46 -3.06 -4.73 2.30
CA ARG A 46 -2.04 -4.82 1.26
C ARG A 46 -2.22 -3.69 0.27
N ILE A 47 -1.12 -3.29 -0.35
CA ILE A 47 -1.08 -2.29 -1.40
C ILE A 47 -0.75 -3.00 -2.71
N ASP A 48 -1.60 -2.80 -3.71
CA ASP A 48 -1.31 -3.18 -5.08
C ASP A 48 -0.37 -2.12 -5.68
N VAL A 49 0.93 -2.39 -5.63
CA VAL A 49 1.98 -1.50 -6.14
C VAL A 49 1.74 -1.18 -7.62
N GLY A 50 1.21 -2.12 -8.40
CA GLY A 50 0.90 -1.87 -9.81
C GLY A 50 -0.14 -0.77 -9.99
N LYS A 51 -1.24 -0.87 -9.24
CA LYS A 51 -2.28 0.18 -9.26
C LYS A 51 -1.80 1.48 -8.61
N LEU A 52 -0.96 1.41 -7.57
CA LEU A 52 -0.32 2.58 -6.94
C LEU A 52 0.52 3.39 -7.93
N ILE A 53 1.09 2.75 -8.95
CA ILE A 53 1.82 3.43 -10.03
C ILE A 53 0.92 3.84 -11.17
N ASP A 54 0.04 2.95 -11.62
CA ASP A 54 -0.80 3.21 -12.78
C ASP A 54 -1.73 4.42 -12.58
N VAL A 55 -2.25 4.60 -11.35
CA VAL A 55 -3.14 5.72 -11.04
C VAL A 55 -2.43 7.08 -11.16
N PRO A 56 -1.31 7.34 -10.46
CA PRO A 56 -0.54 8.57 -10.69
C PRO A 56 0.02 8.66 -12.12
N ARG A 57 0.45 7.55 -12.74
CA ARG A 57 0.97 7.55 -14.11
C ARG A 57 -0.03 8.13 -15.10
N ASN A 58 -1.33 7.80 -14.95
CA ASN A 58 -2.43 8.40 -15.70
C ASN A 58 -2.18 8.45 -17.22
N GLY A 59 -1.72 7.32 -17.79
CA GLY A 59 -1.44 7.20 -19.23
C GLY A 59 -0.08 7.76 -19.70
N ARG A 60 0.68 8.43 -18.84
CA ARG A 60 2.05 8.89 -19.13
C ARG A 60 3.01 7.71 -19.33
N SER A 61 4.11 7.92 -20.04
CA SER A 61 5.14 6.89 -20.17
C SER A 61 5.88 6.71 -18.85
N GLN A 62 6.31 5.49 -18.55
CA GLN A 62 7.09 5.21 -17.36
C GLN A 62 8.58 5.19 -17.70
N GLY A 63 9.35 6.07 -17.05
CA GLY A 63 10.81 6.06 -17.06
C GLY A 63 11.37 5.16 -15.96
N PRO A 64 12.70 5.18 -15.73
CA PRO A 64 13.32 4.41 -14.66
C PRO A 64 12.66 4.71 -13.32
N SER A 65 12.16 3.66 -12.67
CA SER A 65 11.35 3.75 -11.45
C SER A 65 11.96 2.86 -10.37
N PHE A 66 11.84 3.28 -9.12
CA PHE A 66 12.53 2.70 -7.98
C PHE A 66 11.55 2.49 -6.82
N LEU A 67 11.56 1.27 -6.28
CA LEU A 67 10.88 0.95 -5.02
C LEU A 67 11.96 0.77 -3.94
N TYR A 68 11.77 1.50 -2.85
CA TYR A 68 12.61 1.51 -1.66
C TYR A 68 11.85 0.86 -0.53
N GLY A 69 12.40 -0.21 0.01
CA GLY A 69 11.74 -0.91 1.08
C GLY A 69 12.33 -2.26 1.38
N SER A 70 11.64 -2.91 2.29
CA SER A 70 11.93 -4.27 2.73
C SER A 70 11.51 -5.27 1.67
N ARG A 71 12.28 -6.35 1.47
CA ARG A 71 11.88 -7.42 0.55
C ARG A 71 10.45 -7.90 0.85
N PRO A 72 9.49 -7.75 -0.07
CA PRO A 72 8.17 -8.30 0.13
C PRO A 72 8.29 -9.83 0.20
N PRO A 73 7.38 -10.52 0.93
CA PRO A 73 7.37 -11.97 0.93
C PRO A 73 7.29 -12.50 -0.51
N PRO A 74 7.85 -13.69 -0.80
CA PRO A 74 7.84 -14.29 -2.13
C PRO A 74 6.40 -14.67 -2.51
N ASN A 75 5.62 -13.68 -2.91
CA ASN A 75 4.29 -13.87 -3.46
C ASN A 75 4.32 -13.44 -4.93
N ASP A 76 3.88 -14.33 -5.80
CA ASP A 76 4.07 -14.28 -7.25
C ASP A 76 3.53 -13.00 -7.91
N THR A 77 2.45 -12.43 -7.36
CA THR A 77 1.77 -11.26 -7.92
C THR A 77 2.57 -9.96 -7.74
N VAL A 78 3.28 -9.82 -6.62
CA VAL A 78 4.12 -8.66 -6.32
C VAL A 78 5.35 -8.65 -7.24
N TRP A 79 5.96 -9.81 -7.45
CA TRP A 79 7.10 -9.97 -8.37
C TRP A 79 6.71 -9.80 -9.85
N LYS A 80 5.55 -10.33 -10.26
CA LYS A 80 5.01 -10.09 -11.61
C LYS A 80 4.70 -8.61 -11.87
N ALA A 81 4.25 -7.88 -10.84
CA ALA A 81 4.09 -6.43 -10.95
C ALA A 81 5.45 -5.73 -11.13
N PHE A 82 6.49 -6.13 -10.39
CA PHE A 82 7.83 -5.56 -10.57
C PHE A 82 8.38 -5.75 -11.98
N GLU A 83 8.22 -6.94 -12.55
CA GLU A 83 8.62 -7.23 -13.93
C GLU A 83 7.80 -6.42 -14.95
N LYS A 84 6.47 -6.35 -14.76
CA LYS A 84 5.55 -5.63 -15.65
C LYS A 84 5.82 -4.12 -15.70
N PHE A 85 6.11 -3.50 -14.56
CA PHE A 85 6.31 -2.06 -14.45
C PHE A 85 7.79 -1.64 -14.60
N ARG A 86 8.69 -2.54 -15.05
CA ARG A 86 10.12 -2.23 -15.29
C ARG A 86 10.79 -1.50 -14.13
N PHE A 87 10.48 -1.90 -12.90
CA PHE A 87 11.12 -1.31 -11.73
C PHE A 87 12.59 -1.74 -11.66
N ASN A 88 13.48 -0.77 -11.47
CA ASN A 88 14.78 -1.05 -10.89
C ASN A 88 14.58 -1.18 -9.38
N THR A 89 14.37 -2.40 -8.93
CA THR A 89 14.14 -2.68 -7.50
C THR A 89 15.44 -2.56 -6.73
N LYS A 90 15.58 -1.54 -5.89
CA LYS A 90 16.60 -1.50 -4.84
C LYS A 90 15.97 -2.00 -3.54
N ILE A 91 15.79 -3.32 -3.49
CA ILE A 91 15.23 -4.02 -2.34
C ILE A 91 16.38 -4.35 -1.39
N TYR A 92 16.26 -3.92 -0.13
CA TYR A 92 17.22 -4.22 0.93
C TYR A 92 16.62 -5.22 1.90
N ASP A 93 17.36 -6.27 2.27
CA ASP A 93 16.90 -7.25 3.24
C ASP A 93 16.82 -6.61 4.64
N ARG A 94 15.73 -6.90 5.37
CA ARG A 94 15.50 -6.42 6.74
C ARG A 94 16.54 -7.01 7.70
N ALA A 95 17.67 -6.32 7.86
CA ALA A 95 18.56 -6.48 9.00
C ALA A 95 18.53 -5.20 9.86
N ARG A 96 18.67 -5.35 11.18
CA ARG A 96 18.67 -4.21 12.12
C ARG A 96 19.74 -3.19 11.69
N GLY A 97 19.31 -1.97 11.35
CA GLY A 97 20.17 -0.85 10.95
C GLY A 97 20.11 -0.43 9.47
N LYS A 98 19.48 -1.23 8.59
CA LYS A 98 19.44 -0.95 7.14
C LYS A 98 18.28 -0.07 6.67
N GLU A 99 17.31 0.24 7.52
CA GLU A 99 16.21 1.17 7.19
C GLU A 99 16.76 2.55 6.80
N LYS A 100 17.75 3.06 7.53
CA LYS A 100 18.48 4.28 7.19
C LYS A 100 19.25 4.19 5.86
N GLU A 101 19.67 3.00 5.45
CA GLU A 101 20.33 2.79 4.14
C GLU A 101 19.32 2.88 2.98
N VAL A 102 18.06 2.50 3.22
CA VAL A 102 16.96 2.63 2.25
C VAL A 102 16.63 4.10 2.01
N ASP A 103 16.45 4.88 3.08
CA ASP A 103 16.12 6.31 3.00
C ASP A 103 17.25 7.09 2.30
N ASN A 104 18.49 6.81 2.68
CA ASN A 104 19.68 7.39 2.04
C ASN A 104 19.76 7.03 0.54
N SER A 105 19.33 5.83 0.16
CA SER A 105 19.36 5.38 -1.24
C SER A 105 18.33 6.13 -2.08
N MET A 106 17.12 6.32 -1.57
CA MET A 106 16.09 7.13 -2.24
C MET A 106 16.52 8.59 -2.40
N ALA A 107 17.05 9.19 -1.33
CA ALA A 107 17.58 10.55 -1.35
C ALA A 107 18.71 10.72 -2.39
N THR A 108 19.62 9.75 -2.45
CA THR A 108 20.74 9.73 -3.40
C THR A 108 20.24 9.61 -4.82
N ASP A 109 19.37 8.64 -5.11
CA ASP A 109 18.88 8.40 -6.46
C ASP A 109 18.05 9.56 -7.01
N LEU A 110 17.19 10.18 -6.19
CA LEU A 110 16.47 11.40 -6.55
C LEU A 110 17.44 12.50 -7.00
N SER A 111 18.44 12.79 -6.17
CA SER A 111 19.41 13.86 -6.41
C SER A 111 20.32 13.56 -7.62
N SER A 112 20.82 12.33 -7.71
CA SER A 112 21.69 11.88 -8.81
C SER A 112 20.95 11.88 -10.14
N LYS A 113 19.70 11.38 -10.20
CA LYS A 113 18.92 11.37 -11.44
C LYS A 113 18.54 12.77 -11.91
N ALA A 114 18.16 13.65 -11.00
CA ALA A 114 17.91 15.05 -11.34
C ALA A 114 19.16 15.75 -11.89
N THR A 115 20.32 15.53 -11.25
CA THR A 115 21.59 16.10 -11.67
C THR A 115 22.03 15.56 -13.03
N GLU A 116 21.92 14.25 -13.26
CA GLU A 116 22.23 13.60 -14.54
C GLU A 116 21.36 14.18 -15.67
N LEU A 117 20.05 14.30 -15.46
CA LEU A 117 19.13 14.88 -16.45
C LEU A 117 19.45 16.34 -16.73
N LYS A 118 19.78 17.13 -15.69
CA LYS A 118 20.18 18.53 -15.85
C LYS A 118 21.44 18.66 -16.71
N ILE A 119 22.51 17.93 -16.37
CA ILE A 119 23.79 17.98 -17.09
C ILE A 119 23.59 17.58 -18.56
N ARG A 120 22.92 16.45 -18.83
CA ARG A 120 22.69 16.02 -20.22
C ARG A 120 21.87 17.04 -21.03
N ALA A 121 20.88 17.66 -20.39
CA ALA A 121 20.06 18.70 -21.02
C ALA A 121 20.81 20.00 -21.33
N GLU A 122 21.98 20.25 -20.73
CA GLU A 122 22.83 21.40 -21.04
C GLU A 122 23.56 21.23 -22.38
N TYR A 123 23.83 19.99 -22.80
CA TYR A 123 24.62 19.69 -23.99
C TYR A 123 23.82 19.06 -25.16
N ASP A 124 22.60 18.57 -24.91
CA ASP A 124 21.78 17.88 -25.90
C ASP A 124 20.32 18.41 -25.90
N LEU A 125 19.86 18.91 -27.06
CA LEU A 125 18.52 19.45 -27.26
C LEU A 125 17.40 18.41 -27.06
N GLY A 126 17.65 17.15 -27.42
CA GLY A 126 16.76 16.03 -27.17
C GLY A 126 16.61 15.76 -25.68
N TYR A 127 17.70 15.82 -24.92
CA TYR A 127 17.65 15.72 -23.45
C TYR A 127 17.01 16.93 -22.78
N LYS A 128 17.16 18.13 -23.35
CA LYS A 128 16.45 19.33 -22.88
C LYS A 128 14.94 19.17 -22.98
N GLN A 129 14.46 18.67 -24.12
CA GLN A 129 13.04 18.34 -24.31
C GLN A 129 12.62 17.20 -23.37
N HIS A 130 13.43 16.15 -23.25
CA HIS A 130 13.13 15.04 -22.33
C HIS A 130 12.97 15.53 -20.89
N LYS A 131 13.91 16.34 -20.37
CA LYS A 131 13.84 16.92 -19.02
C LYS A 131 12.55 17.72 -18.80
N ALA A 132 12.17 18.56 -19.76
CA ALA A 132 10.95 19.37 -19.67
C ALA A 132 9.65 18.51 -19.61
N ASN A 133 9.67 17.32 -20.22
CA ASN A 133 8.56 16.38 -20.21
C ASN A 133 8.63 15.32 -19.10
N THR A 134 9.71 15.34 -18.29
CA THR A 134 9.89 14.40 -17.19
C THR A 134 9.32 14.97 -15.89
N THR A 135 8.54 14.16 -15.20
CA THR A 135 8.02 14.44 -13.85
C THR A 135 8.53 13.37 -12.90
N PHE A 136 9.08 13.80 -11.77
CA PHE A 136 9.45 12.90 -10.68
C PHE A 136 8.23 12.71 -9.79
N VAL A 137 7.82 11.47 -9.59
CA VAL A 137 6.70 11.13 -8.71
C VAL A 137 7.29 10.49 -7.46
N ALA A 138 7.29 11.25 -6.35
CA ALA A 138 7.74 10.77 -5.05
C ALA A 138 6.53 10.28 -4.26
N ILE A 139 6.53 9.01 -3.85
CA ILE A 139 5.44 8.42 -3.05
C ILE A 139 5.99 8.15 -1.65
N THR A 140 5.86 9.14 -0.76
CA THR A 140 6.33 9.12 0.63
C THR A 140 5.69 10.26 1.42
N GLY A 141 5.50 10.09 2.72
CA GLY A 141 5.21 11.19 3.66
C GLY A 141 6.44 11.71 4.42
N ASP A 142 7.60 11.04 4.27
CA ASP A 142 8.77 11.28 5.11
C ASP A 142 9.40 12.64 4.81
N ARG A 143 9.69 13.38 5.88
CA ARG A 143 10.34 14.69 5.82
C ARG A 143 11.79 14.59 5.34
N ASP A 144 12.47 13.47 5.58
CA ASP A 144 13.88 13.31 5.23
C ASP A 144 14.13 13.28 3.71
N ILE A 145 13.07 13.06 2.92
CA ILE A 145 13.09 13.13 1.45
C ILE A 145 12.89 14.57 0.92
N LEU A 146 12.50 15.53 1.76
CA LEU A 146 12.27 16.91 1.36
C LEU A 146 13.53 17.60 0.77
N PRO A 147 14.74 17.47 1.35
CA PRO A 147 15.93 18.09 0.76
C PRO A 147 16.28 17.56 -0.65
N PRO A 148 16.26 16.24 -0.92
CA PRO A 148 16.35 15.70 -2.29
C PRO A 148 15.28 16.25 -3.24
N ILE A 149 14.02 16.37 -2.79
CA ILE A 149 12.95 16.96 -3.61
C ILE A 149 13.27 18.41 -3.98
N LYS A 150 13.75 19.23 -3.04
CA LYS A 150 14.20 20.60 -3.33
C LYS A 150 15.34 20.62 -4.35
N GLN A 151 16.26 19.65 -4.31
CA GLN A 151 17.32 19.52 -5.32
C GLN A 151 16.77 19.21 -6.71
N VAL A 152 15.74 18.36 -6.81
CA VAL A 152 15.05 18.06 -8.09
C VAL A 152 14.41 19.33 -8.66
N LEU A 153 13.72 20.10 -7.80
CA LEU A 153 13.09 21.37 -8.18
C LEU A 153 14.15 22.41 -8.63
N ASN A 154 15.29 22.50 -7.93
CA ASN A 154 16.43 23.33 -8.35
C ASN A 154 17.03 22.92 -9.70
N CYS A 155 16.82 21.67 -10.13
CA CYS A 155 17.15 21.20 -11.47
C CYS A 155 16.09 21.55 -12.51
N ASN A 156 15.05 22.30 -12.14
CA ASN A 156 13.90 22.70 -12.96
C ASN A 156 13.17 21.48 -13.54
N ILE A 157 12.93 20.48 -12.68
CA ILE A 157 12.20 19.25 -12.97
C ILE A 157 10.93 19.25 -12.10
N ARG A 158 9.78 18.91 -12.70
CA ARG A 158 8.50 18.85 -11.98
C ARG A 158 8.49 17.70 -10.97
N VAL A 159 7.87 17.93 -9.82
CA VAL A 159 7.71 16.92 -8.78
C VAL A 159 6.25 16.81 -8.35
N GLU A 160 5.74 15.59 -8.35
CA GLU A 160 4.45 15.22 -7.76
C GLU A 160 4.72 14.38 -6.51
N LEU A 161 4.34 14.91 -5.34
CA LEU A 161 4.36 14.17 -4.09
C LEU A 161 3.01 13.48 -3.87
N TRP A 162 3.03 12.18 -3.63
CA TRP A 162 1.87 11.38 -3.23
C TRP A 162 2.09 10.85 -1.82
N ALA A 163 1.22 11.24 -0.89
CA ALA A 163 1.34 10.88 0.52
C ALA A 163 -0.02 10.63 1.16
N TRP A 164 -0.06 9.91 2.28
CA TRP A 164 -1.24 9.88 3.13
C TRP A 164 -1.41 11.23 3.82
N GLN A 165 -2.63 11.75 3.89
CA GLN A 165 -2.90 13.04 4.52
C GLN A 165 -2.50 13.06 6.01
N SER A 166 -2.63 11.94 6.71
CA SER A 166 -2.20 11.78 8.11
C SER A 166 -0.69 11.71 8.28
N GLY A 167 0.04 11.28 7.24
CA GLY A 167 1.47 10.98 7.29
C GLY A 167 2.38 12.04 6.65
N ILE A 168 1.81 13.08 6.02
CA ILE A 168 2.59 14.10 5.30
C ILE A 168 3.12 15.18 6.25
N SER A 169 4.41 15.54 6.11
CA SER A 169 5.00 16.68 6.81
C SER A 169 4.41 18.03 6.35
N THR A 170 4.12 18.94 7.29
CA THR A 170 3.61 20.29 6.99
C THR A 170 4.57 21.14 6.14
N GLU A 171 5.86 20.81 6.13
CA GLU A 171 6.84 21.47 5.25
C GLU A 171 6.58 21.24 3.77
N TYR A 172 6.01 20.10 3.39
CA TYR A 172 5.61 19.87 2.00
C TYR A 172 4.48 20.82 1.57
N LEU A 173 3.57 21.15 2.49
CA LEU A 173 2.48 22.09 2.21
C LEU A 173 3.01 23.53 2.05
N LYS A 174 4.03 23.89 2.84
CA LYS A 174 4.76 25.16 2.65
C LYS A 174 5.46 25.18 1.29
N LEU A 175 6.14 24.10 0.91
CA LEU A 175 6.82 24.00 -0.39
C LEU A 175 5.82 24.13 -1.55
N LYS A 176 4.66 23.46 -1.48
CA LYS A 176 3.57 23.55 -2.48
C LYS A 176 3.08 24.98 -2.69
N SER A 177 3.07 25.78 -1.64
CA SER A 177 2.62 27.17 -1.73
C SER A 177 3.66 28.09 -2.40
N ASN A 178 4.93 27.67 -2.45
CA ASN A 178 6.06 28.49 -2.85
C ASN A 178 6.72 28.08 -4.18
N ASP A 179 6.44 26.87 -4.69
CA ASP A 179 7.08 26.34 -5.90
C ASP A 179 6.05 25.80 -6.90
N GLY A 180 5.95 26.44 -8.07
CA GLY A 180 4.99 26.07 -9.12
C GLY A 180 5.30 24.76 -9.85
N LEU A 181 6.50 24.18 -9.65
CA LEU A 181 6.87 22.86 -10.17
C LEU A 181 6.56 21.73 -9.18
N PHE A 182 6.11 22.05 -7.97
CA PHE A 182 5.79 21.08 -6.93
C PHE A 182 4.28 20.96 -6.70
N SER A 183 3.79 19.73 -6.64
CA SER A 183 2.39 19.42 -6.36
C SER A 183 2.27 18.31 -5.32
N VAL A 184 1.16 18.32 -4.58
CA VAL A 184 0.86 17.32 -3.54
C VAL A 184 -0.51 16.72 -3.82
N HIS A 185 -0.54 15.39 -3.83
CA HIS A 185 -1.69 14.52 -4.02
C HIS A 185 -1.84 13.58 -2.82
N TYR A 186 -3.08 13.22 -2.48
CA TYR A 186 -3.38 12.38 -1.32
C TYR A 186 -3.73 10.97 -1.74
N LEU A 187 -3.04 9.99 -1.13
CA LEU A 187 -3.28 8.56 -1.37
C LEU A 187 -4.65 8.11 -0.85
N ASP A 188 -5.18 8.81 0.14
CA ASP A 188 -6.52 8.66 0.70
C ASP A 188 -7.59 8.56 -0.41
N TRP A 189 -7.48 9.37 -1.47
CA TRP A 189 -8.51 9.46 -2.53
C TRP A 189 -8.46 8.29 -3.51
N ILE A 190 -7.35 7.57 -3.52
CA ILE A 190 -7.14 6.41 -4.38
C ILE A 190 -7.07 5.11 -3.56
N PHE A 191 -7.25 5.18 -2.23
CA PHE A 191 -7.11 4.08 -1.29
C PHE A 191 -7.77 2.80 -1.82
N ALA A 192 -9.07 2.82 -2.09
CA ALA A 192 -9.80 1.62 -2.54
C ALA A 192 -9.39 1.09 -3.92
N LYS A 193 -8.76 1.93 -4.75
CA LYS A 193 -8.22 1.49 -6.03
C LYS A 193 -6.89 0.77 -5.84
N VAL A 194 -6.08 1.20 -4.87
CA VAL A 194 -4.69 0.75 -4.70
C VAL A 194 -4.49 -0.19 -3.53
N SER A 195 -5.50 -0.44 -2.71
CA SER A 195 -5.44 -1.32 -1.55
C SER A 195 -6.41 -2.49 -1.65
N PHE A 196 -6.10 -3.55 -0.92
CA PHE A 196 -6.98 -4.68 -0.70
C PHE A 196 -6.69 -5.31 0.66
N THR A 197 -7.68 -6.02 1.21
CA THR A 197 -7.55 -6.67 2.52
C THR A 197 -7.28 -8.15 2.31
N ASN A 198 -6.16 -8.64 2.84
CA ASN A 198 -5.87 -10.06 2.91
C ASN A 198 -6.19 -10.57 4.32
N PHE A 199 -7.34 -11.22 4.46
CA PHE A 199 -7.84 -11.73 5.74
C PHE A 199 -7.08 -12.95 6.26
N ARG A 200 -6.06 -13.46 5.55
CA ARG A 200 -5.22 -14.54 6.04
C ARG A 200 -4.12 -14.01 6.98
N SER A 201 -3.88 -14.73 8.08
CA SER A 201 -2.77 -14.40 8.97
C SER A 201 -1.44 -14.63 8.27
N THR A 202 -0.56 -13.64 8.28
CA THR A 202 0.84 -13.80 7.84
C THR A 202 1.78 -14.19 8.97
N ARG A 203 1.28 -14.28 10.20
CA ARG A 203 2.06 -14.77 11.34
C ARG A 203 2.04 -16.28 11.25
N GLN A 204 3.20 -16.91 11.02
CA GLN A 204 3.35 -18.34 11.26
C GLN A 204 3.09 -18.56 12.76
N SER A 205 1.92 -19.05 13.13
CA SER A 205 1.73 -19.56 14.47
C SER A 205 2.73 -20.70 14.68
N LYS A 206 3.58 -20.58 15.71
CA LYS A 206 4.58 -21.61 16.06
C LYS A 206 3.93 -22.96 16.36
N THR A 207 2.65 -22.94 16.68
CA THR A 207 1.76 -24.08 16.86
C THR A 207 0.68 -23.93 15.81
N LYS A 208 0.59 -24.79 14.78
CA LYS A 208 -0.56 -24.81 13.84
C LYS A 208 -1.89 -25.21 14.52
N GLN A 209 -2.00 -24.97 15.82
CA GLN A 209 -3.08 -25.35 16.69
C GLN A 209 -3.98 -24.13 16.85
N ILE A 210 -5.26 -24.33 16.55
CA ILE A 210 -6.32 -23.34 16.75
C ILE A 210 -6.47 -23.11 18.25
N ASP A 211 -6.53 -21.86 18.67
CA ASP A 211 -6.84 -21.47 20.05
C ASP A 211 -8.36 -21.20 20.16
N PRO A 212 -9.14 -22.08 20.81
CA PRO A 212 -10.59 -21.90 20.93
C PRO A 212 -10.97 -20.64 21.72
N SER A 213 -10.08 -20.13 22.58
CA SER A 213 -10.38 -18.92 23.36
C SER A 213 -10.41 -17.63 22.53
N HIS A 214 -9.98 -17.71 21.26
CA HIS A 214 -9.94 -16.60 20.32
C HIS A 214 -10.58 -16.93 18.97
N THR A 215 -11.17 -18.10 18.79
CA THR A 215 -11.63 -18.57 17.48
C THR A 215 -13.12 -18.91 17.52
N ILE A 216 -13.86 -18.52 16.49
CA ILE A 216 -15.18 -19.10 16.18
C ILE A 216 -15.08 -19.94 14.92
N VAL A 217 -15.97 -20.92 14.78
CA VAL A 217 -16.07 -21.75 13.58
C VAL A 217 -17.39 -21.45 12.88
N LEU A 218 -17.30 -21.10 11.61
CA LEU A 218 -18.45 -20.96 10.72
C LEU A 218 -18.57 -22.25 9.89
N CYS A 219 -19.73 -22.90 9.98
CA CYS A 219 -20.04 -24.18 9.34
C CYS A 219 -21.22 -24.02 8.38
N GLU A 220 -21.45 -25.06 7.58
CA GLU A 220 -22.62 -25.20 6.71
C GLU A 220 -22.71 -24.11 5.63
N PHE A 221 -21.62 -23.94 4.87
CA PHE A 221 -21.66 -23.20 3.61
C PHE A 221 -22.71 -23.86 2.70
N ALA A 222 -23.92 -23.31 2.66
CA ALA A 222 -24.94 -23.78 1.74
C ALA A 222 -24.36 -23.74 0.33
N ASP A 223 -24.54 -24.82 -0.44
CA ASP A 223 -24.17 -24.93 -1.86
C ASP A 223 -24.93 -23.87 -2.68
N GLN A 224 -24.49 -22.62 -2.59
CA GLN A 224 -24.94 -21.52 -3.42
C GLN A 224 -23.88 -21.39 -4.52
N GLY A 225 -24.27 -21.80 -5.73
CA GLY A 225 -23.35 -22.18 -6.80
C GLY A 225 -22.21 -21.22 -7.13
N SER A 226 -21.09 -21.82 -7.52
CA SER A 226 -19.86 -21.32 -8.19
C SER A 226 -19.14 -20.05 -7.71
N ASP A 227 -19.75 -19.18 -6.91
CA ASP A 227 -19.08 -18.00 -6.36
C ASP A 227 -18.52 -18.33 -4.97
N SER A 228 -17.26 -17.96 -4.71
CA SER A 228 -16.66 -18.22 -3.40
C SER A 228 -17.43 -17.45 -2.33
N LEU A 229 -17.96 -18.14 -1.32
CA LEU A 229 -18.67 -17.53 -0.17
C LEU A 229 -17.75 -16.69 0.71
N GLU A 230 -16.44 -16.91 0.62
CA GLU A 230 -15.42 -16.30 1.47
C GLU A 230 -15.46 -14.75 1.48
N PRO A 231 -15.52 -14.03 0.33
CA PRO A 231 -15.58 -12.58 0.32
C PRO A 231 -16.85 -12.03 0.99
N SER A 232 -18.01 -12.68 0.81
CA SER A 232 -19.27 -12.26 1.44
C SER A 232 -19.23 -12.41 2.96
N VAL A 233 -18.69 -13.53 3.44
CA VAL A 233 -18.49 -13.76 4.88
C VAL A 233 -17.51 -12.73 5.46
N GLN A 234 -16.40 -12.47 4.77
CA GLN A 234 -15.42 -11.48 5.19
C GLN A 234 -15.99 -10.06 5.24
N GLU A 235 -16.80 -9.67 4.26
CA GLU A 235 -17.50 -8.38 4.24
C GLU A 235 -18.46 -8.23 5.43
N GLN A 236 -19.17 -9.29 5.80
CA GLN A 236 -20.03 -9.27 6.98
C GLN A 236 -19.22 -9.22 8.28
N LEU A 237 -18.15 -9.99 8.39
CA LEU A 237 -17.26 -9.97 9.57
C LEU A 237 -16.64 -8.58 9.82
N LEU A 238 -16.46 -7.75 8.78
CA LEU A 238 -16.00 -6.37 8.96
C LEU A 238 -16.97 -5.53 9.83
N GLN A 239 -18.27 -5.83 9.81
CA GLN A 239 -19.28 -5.14 10.64
C GLN A 239 -19.06 -5.36 12.15
N LEU A 240 -18.26 -6.36 12.53
CA LEU A 240 -17.91 -6.58 13.93
C LEU A 240 -16.90 -5.54 14.46
N GLU A 241 -16.27 -4.75 13.58
CA GLU A 241 -15.30 -3.71 13.95
C GLU A 241 -14.11 -4.24 14.77
N ARG A 242 -13.75 -5.51 14.54
CA ARG A 242 -12.65 -6.21 15.19
C ARG A 242 -11.62 -6.68 14.19
N LEU A 243 -10.36 -6.73 14.64
CA LEU A 243 -9.33 -7.43 13.89
C LEU A 243 -9.63 -8.94 13.91
N PHE A 244 -9.69 -9.56 12.73
CA PHE A 244 -9.86 -11.00 12.60
C PHE A 244 -9.06 -11.57 11.43
N TYR A 245 -8.71 -12.85 11.51
CA TYR A 245 -8.14 -13.63 10.41
C TYR A 245 -9.03 -14.83 10.08
N THR A 246 -9.07 -15.22 8.81
CA THR A 246 -9.84 -16.38 8.35
C THR A 246 -8.92 -17.48 7.86
N THR A 247 -9.25 -18.73 8.20
CA THR A 247 -8.59 -19.94 7.68
C THR A 247 -9.66 -20.93 7.24
N LEU A 248 -9.57 -21.46 6.02
CA LEU A 248 -10.46 -22.53 5.58
C LEU A 248 -9.93 -23.88 6.07
N SER A 249 -10.83 -24.77 6.46
CA SER A 249 -10.54 -26.19 6.69
C SER A 249 -10.05 -26.87 5.41
N LYS A 250 -9.42 -28.04 5.55
CA LYS A 250 -8.92 -28.82 4.41
C LYS A 250 -10.04 -29.30 3.47
N THR A 251 -11.23 -29.51 4.01
CA THR A 251 -12.43 -29.92 3.28
C THR A 251 -13.20 -28.72 2.74
N GLU A 252 -12.80 -27.48 3.07
CA GLU A 252 -13.46 -26.22 2.71
C GLU A 252 -14.92 -26.11 3.20
N THR A 253 -15.33 -26.98 4.12
CA THR A 253 -16.68 -27.02 4.73
C THR A 253 -16.80 -26.17 6.00
N GLU A 254 -15.67 -25.72 6.54
CA GLU A 254 -15.57 -24.92 7.76
C GLU A 254 -14.60 -23.75 7.55
N MET A 255 -14.93 -22.59 8.14
CA MET A 255 -14.04 -21.43 8.23
C MET A 255 -13.78 -21.09 9.70
N PHE A 256 -12.50 -21.07 10.05
CA PHE A 256 -12.02 -20.61 11.34
C PHE A 256 -11.81 -19.11 11.30
N VAL A 257 -12.44 -18.37 12.20
CA VAL A 257 -12.29 -16.92 12.33
C VAL A 257 -11.61 -16.62 13.67
N GLU A 258 -10.34 -16.21 13.60
CA GLU A 258 -9.49 -15.91 14.76
C GLU A 258 -9.55 -14.42 15.07
N PHE A 259 -9.88 -14.06 16.32
CA PHE A 259 -9.92 -12.71 16.86
C PHE A 259 -8.76 -12.48 17.85
N PRO A 260 -7.55 -12.11 17.39
CA PRO A 260 -6.32 -12.10 18.19
C PRO A 260 -6.29 -11.09 19.35
N LYS A 261 -7.28 -10.18 19.43
CA LYS A 261 -7.35 -9.11 20.44
C LYS A 261 -8.58 -9.21 21.33
N VAL A 262 -9.49 -10.14 21.04
CA VAL A 262 -10.72 -10.32 21.81
C VAL A 262 -10.42 -11.13 23.07
N LYS A 263 -10.86 -10.64 24.23
CA LYS A 263 -10.70 -11.35 25.52
C LYS A 263 -11.86 -12.28 25.86
N ASN A 264 -13.03 -12.06 25.27
CA ASN A 264 -14.24 -12.82 25.53
C ASN A 264 -14.84 -13.24 24.19
N ILE A 265 -14.53 -14.47 23.77
CA ILE A 265 -14.99 -15.02 22.50
C ILE A 265 -16.51 -15.27 22.48
N GLU A 266 -17.14 -15.56 23.62
CA GLU A 266 -18.59 -15.78 23.71
C GLU A 266 -19.39 -14.55 23.24
N ALA A 267 -18.93 -13.35 23.58
CA ALA A 267 -19.54 -12.11 23.11
C ALA A 267 -19.44 -11.99 21.57
N MET A 268 -18.40 -12.53 20.95
CA MET A 268 -18.27 -12.58 19.49
C MET A 268 -19.16 -13.67 18.88
N VAL A 269 -19.31 -14.82 19.55
CA VAL A 269 -20.23 -15.90 19.11
C VAL A 269 -21.67 -15.37 19.04
N VAL A 270 -22.13 -14.66 20.07
CA VAL A 270 -23.50 -14.08 20.08
C VAL A 270 -23.69 -13.10 18.91
N LYS A 271 -22.74 -12.18 18.70
CA LYS A 271 -22.80 -11.22 17.58
C LYS A 271 -22.72 -11.89 16.22
N ALA A 272 -21.86 -12.90 16.08
CA ALA A 272 -21.73 -13.67 14.86
C ALA A 272 -23.01 -14.46 14.56
N ARG A 273 -23.66 -15.06 15.57
CA ARG A 273 -24.97 -15.73 15.39
C ARG A 273 -26.06 -14.79 14.92
N GLU A 274 -26.05 -13.55 15.40
CA GLU A 274 -26.99 -12.52 14.91
C GLU A 274 -26.68 -12.12 13.47
N LEU A 275 -25.40 -11.90 13.15
CA LEU A 275 -24.92 -11.52 11.83
C LEU A 275 -25.18 -12.60 10.77
N PHE A 276 -24.98 -13.87 11.12
CA PHE A 276 -25.07 -15.02 10.20
C PHE A 276 -26.36 -15.84 10.35
N LYS A 277 -27.36 -15.34 11.08
CA LYS A 277 -28.56 -16.09 11.53
C LYS A 277 -29.28 -16.91 10.47
N GLU A 278 -29.26 -16.46 9.22
CA GLU A 278 -29.97 -17.08 8.09
C GLU A 278 -29.02 -17.72 7.06
N MET A 279 -27.72 -17.74 7.32
CA MET A 279 -26.71 -18.05 6.32
C MET A 279 -25.74 -19.17 6.74
N LEU A 280 -25.28 -19.17 8.00
CA LEU A 280 -24.25 -20.09 8.48
C LEU A 280 -24.50 -20.48 9.93
N THR A 281 -24.08 -21.68 10.29
CA THR A 281 -24.07 -22.14 11.68
C THR A 281 -22.78 -21.69 12.36
N VAL A 282 -22.90 -21.04 13.53
CA VAL A 282 -21.76 -20.51 14.29
C VAL A 282 -21.51 -21.36 15.54
N LEU A 283 -20.34 -22.00 15.58
CA LEU A 283 -19.83 -22.80 16.69
C LEU A 283 -18.74 -22.04 17.47
N SER A 284 -18.68 -22.30 18.77
CA SER A 284 -17.66 -21.82 19.72
C SER A 284 -16.61 -22.87 19.98
#